data_AF-A0A4V1ZW17-F1
#
_entry.id   AF-A0A4V1ZW17-F1
#
_cell.length_a   1.000
_cell.length_b   1.000
_cell.length_c   1.000
_cell.angle_alpha   90.00
_cell.angle_beta   90.00
_cell.angle_gamma   90.00
#
_symmetry.space_group_name_H-M   'P 1'
#
loop_
_entity.id
_entity.type
_entity.pdbx_description
1 polymer ?
#
loop_
_entity_poly.entity_id
_entity_poly.type
_entity_poly.pdbx_seq_one_letter_code
_entity_poly.pdbx_strand_id
1 'polypeptide(L)'
;MKKITPIVLFILAACGNSGYQKAEDAQDAGREFIRATLDGEHDKAKFYLLHDTTNLLLLRQQETNYNQLSGKEKNAFRESSIRPVEIRPVNDSVTLYKYYNTYHSKDTTTLRVVRVNSEWVVDLKSIIKM
;
A
#
# COMPACT_ATOMS: atom_id res chain seq x y z
N MET A 1 50.97 -25.57 -25.01
CA MET A 1 49.98 -24.57 -25.48
C MET A 1 48.85 -24.51 -24.46
N LYS A 2 48.85 -23.49 -23.60
CA LYS A 2 47.87 -23.33 -22.50
C LYS A 2 46.62 -22.64 -23.06
N LYS A 3 45.48 -23.34 -23.10
CA LYS A 3 44.18 -22.75 -23.44
C LYS A 3 43.53 -22.27 -22.15
N ILE A 4 43.40 -20.95 -22.00
CA ILE A 4 42.73 -20.31 -20.87
C ILE A 4 41.30 -20.03 -21.33
N THR A 5 40.33 -20.78 -20.81
CA THR A 5 38.91 -20.57 -21.06
C THR A 5 38.40 -19.50 -20.07
N PRO A 6 37.77 -18.40 -20.53
CA PRO A 6 37.24 -17.40 -19.60
C PRO A 6 35.91 -17.90 -19.02
N ILE A 7 35.85 -17.96 -17.68
CA ILE A 7 34.61 -18.14 -16.92
C ILE A 7 33.82 -16.84 -17.04
N VAL A 8 32.67 -16.90 -17.72
CA VAL A 8 31.67 -15.84 -17.73
C VAL A 8 30.92 -15.91 -16.40
N LEU A 9 31.20 -14.95 -15.53
CA LEU A 9 30.51 -14.74 -14.26
C LEU A 9 29.16 -14.06 -14.55
N PHE A 10 28.07 -14.84 -14.58
CA PHE A 10 26.71 -14.31 -14.55
C PHE A 10 26.46 -13.71 -13.16
N ILE A 11 26.54 -12.38 -13.08
CA ILE A 11 26.08 -11.63 -11.91
C ILE A 11 24.55 -11.63 -11.97
N LEU A 12 23.91 -12.51 -11.20
CA LEU A 12 22.48 -12.41 -10.93
C LEU A 12 22.27 -11.14 -10.13
N ALA A 13 21.67 -10.14 -10.77
CA ALA A 13 21.15 -8.97 -10.10
C ALA A 13 20.09 -9.43 -9.08
N ALA A 14 20.42 -9.35 -7.79
CA ALA A 14 19.46 -9.50 -6.72
C ALA A 14 18.51 -8.30 -6.79
N CYS A 15 17.43 -8.46 -7.55
CA CYS A 15 16.31 -7.52 -7.54
C CYS A 15 15.65 -7.63 -6.16
N GLY A 16 15.66 -6.53 -5.40
CA GLY A 16 15.09 -6.45 -4.06
C GLY A 16 13.58 -6.71 -4.09
N ASN A 17 13.20 -7.98 -3.99
CA ASN A 17 11.82 -8.38 -3.81
C ASN A 17 11.49 -8.12 -2.34
N SER A 18 10.80 -7.01 -2.06
CA SER A 18 10.00 -6.94 -0.84
C SER A 18 9.16 -8.22 -0.82
N GLY A 19 9.27 -9.03 0.23
CA GLY A 19 8.64 -10.37 0.30
C GLY A 19 7.11 -10.39 0.23
N TYR A 20 6.48 -9.29 -0.19
CA TYR A 20 5.05 -9.08 -0.35
C TYR A 20 4.61 -9.45 -1.76
N GLN A 21 3.39 -9.96 -1.88
CA GLN A 21 2.79 -10.34 -3.15
C GLN A 21 2.06 -9.15 -3.77
N LYS A 22 2.22 -8.97 -5.08
CA LYS A 22 1.45 -7.98 -5.83
C LYS A 22 -0.04 -8.27 -5.68
N ALA A 23 -0.84 -7.21 -5.62
CA ALA A 23 -2.27 -7.33 -5.49
C ALA A 23 -2.91 -7.98 -6.73
N GLU A 24 -3.88 -8.86 -6.50
CA GLU A 24 -4.60 -9.55 -7.58
C GLU A 24 -5.54 -8.60 -8.33
N ASP A 25 -6.17 -7.67 -7.60
CA ASP A 25 -7.09 -6.67 -8.14
C ASP A 25 -7.06 -5.36 -7.35
N ALA A 26 -7.93 -4.42 -7.72
CA ALA A 26 -8.01 -3.11 -7.07
C ALA A 26 -8.55 -3.17 -5.62
N GLN A 27 -9.47 -4.09 -5.33
CA GLN A 27 -9.99 -4.27 -3.99
C GLN A 27 -8.92 -4.86 -3.08
N ASP A 28 -8.14 -5.79 -3.60
CA ASP A 28 -7.02 -6.42 -2.94
C ASP A 28 -5.93 -5.40 -2.57
N ALA A 29 -5.49 -4.60 -3.53
CA ALA A 29 -4.51 -3.54 -3.29
C ALA A 29 -4.98 -2.53 -2.22
N GLY A 30 -6.24 -2.10 -2.30
CA GLY A 30 -6.81 -1.22 -1.30
C GLY A 30 -6.87 -1.87 0.08
N ARG A 31 -7.32 -3.12 0.18
CA ARG A 31 -7.41 -3.84 1.46
C ARG A 31 -6.05 -4.04 2.10
N GLU A 32 -5.04 -4.47 1.33
CA GLU A 32 -3.69 -4.69 1.84
C GLU A 32 -3.04 -3.38 2.31
N PHE A 33 -3.20 -2.29 1.55
CA PHE A 33 -2.74 -0.96 1.97
C PHE A 33 -3.41 -0.51 3.29
N ILE A 34 -4.74 -0.61 3.37
CA ILE A 34 -5.49 -0.20 4.58
C ILE A 34 -5.02 -1.04 5.77
N ARG A 35 -4.93 -2.37 5.60
CA ARG A 35 -4.52 -3.27 6.69
C ARG A 35 -3.11 -2.92 7.18
N ALA A 36 -2.16 -2.75 6.26
CA ALA A 36 -0.79 -2.38 6.59
C ALA A 36 -0.71 -1.05 7.35
N THR A 37 -1.49 -0.04 6.96
CA THR A 37 -1.53 1.25 7.69
C THR A 37 -2.15 1.13 9.09
N LEU A 38 -3.19 0.32 9.27
CA LEU A 38 -3.79 0.04 10.58
C LEU A 38 -2.85 -0.76 11.49
N ASP A 39 -2.01 -1.62 10.92
CA ASP A 39 -1.04 -2.44 11.65
C ASP A 39 0.26 -1.71 12.02
N GLY A 40 0.52 -0.57 11.37
CA GLY A 40 1.80 0.10 11.45
C GLY A 40 2.90 -0.60 10.64
N GLU A 41 2.52 -1.43 9.66
CA GLU A 41 3.45 -2.10 8.74
C GLU A 41 3.83 -1.16 7.59
N HIS A 42 4.69 -0.18 7.90
CA HIS A 42 5.04 0.91 7.00
C HIS A 42 5.64 0.45 5.66
N ASP A 43 6.54 -0.53 5.67
CA ASP A 43 7.15 -1.08 4.45
C ASP A 43 6.10 -1.77 3.55
N LYS A 44 5.14 -2.47 4.16
CA LYS A 44 4.04 -3.11 3.42
C LYS A 44 3.07 -2.06 2.87
N ALA A 45 2.72 -1.04 3.64
CA ALA A 45 1.88 0.07 3.17
C ALA A 45 2.55 0.78 1.98
N LYS A 46 3.86 1.02 2.06
CA LYS A 46 4.65 1.58 0.96
C LYS A 46 4.66 0.68 -0.27
N PHE A 47 4.76 -0.63 -0.12
CA PHE A 47 4.72 -1.58 -1.24
C PHE A 47 3.44 -1.46 -2.08
N TYR A 48 2.28 -1.30 -1.44
CA TYR A 48 0.99 -1.11 -2.12
C TYR A 48 0.69 0.35 -2.52
N LEU A 49 1.66 1.26 -2.41
CA LEU A 49 1.50 2.69 -2.72
C LEU A 49 2.01 3.02 -4.13
N LEU A 50 1.36 3.96 -4.81
CA LEU A 50 1.91 4.58 -6.01
C LEU A 50 3.17 5.40 -5.66
N HIS A 51 4.32 4.99 -6.17
CA HIS A 51 5.62 5.57 -5.82
C HIS A 51 5.89 6.89 -6.57
N ASP A 52 5.27 7.97 -6.11
CA ASP A 52 5.61 9.34 -6.49
C ASP A 52 5.92 10.20 -5.26
N THR A 53 6.54 11.36 -5.48
CA THR A 53 7.01 12.25 -4.41
C THR A 53 5.89 12.65 -3.46
N THR A 54 4.69 12.95 -3.97
CA THR A 54 3.55 13.40 -3.17
C THR A 54 2.99 12.25 -2.35
N ASN A 55 2.80 11.08 -2.96
CA ASN A 55 2.32 9.89 -2.28
C ASN A 55 3.27 9.46 -1.15
N LEU A 56 4.57 9.47 -1.40
CA LEU A 56 5.59 9.17 -0.39
C LEU A 56 5.59 10.17 0.77
N LEU A 57 5.33 11.45 0.48
CA LEU A 57 5.19 12.48 1.53
C LEU A 57 3.94 12.23 2.40
N LEU A 58 2.80 11.92 1.76
CA LEU A 58 1.55 11.64 2.47
C LEU A 58 1.65 10.38 3.34
N LEU A 59 2.27 9.31 2.83
CA LEU A 59 2.51 8.12 3.63
C LEU A 59 3.38 8.43 4.84
N ARG A 60 4.50 9.15 4.68
CA ARG A 60 5.36 9.56 5.82
C ARG A 60 4.60 10.36 6.88
N GLN A 61 3.66 11.21 6.46
CA GLN A 61 2.80 11.92 7.41
C GLN A 61 1.87 10.96 8.17
N GLN A 62 1.26 9.99 7.47
CA GLN A 62 0.44 8.95 8.11
C GLN A 62 1.26 8.11 9.09
N GLU A 63 2.48 7.71 8.73
CA GLU A 63 3.42 6.99 9.59
C GLU A 63 3.78 7.80 10.84
N THR A 64 4.08 9.09 10.67
CA THR A 64 4.37 10.00 11.79
C THR A 64 3.18 10.10 12.74
N ASN A 65 1.97 10.28 12.20
CA ASN A 65 0.74 10.33 12.99
C ASN A 65 0.49 9.02 13.75
N TYR A 66 0.66 7.87 13.08
CA TYR A 66 0.52 6.56 13.71
C TYR A 66 1.51 6.38 14.87
N ASN A 67 2.75 6.82 14.67
CA ASN A 67 3.81 6.67 15.67
C ASN A 67 3.55 7.49 16.94
N GLN A 68 2.84 8.62 16.84
CA GLN A 68 2.42 9.45 17.97
C GLN A 68 1.25 8.87 18.78
N LEU A 69 0.53 7.87 18.25
CA LEU A 69 -0.56 7.21 18.97
C LEU A 69 -0.05 6.47 20.21
N SER A 70 -0.89 6.43 21.25
CA SER A 70 -0.66 5.59 22.42
C SER A 70 -0.69 4.10 22.06
N GLY A 71 -0.10 3.25 22.91
CA GLY A 71 -0.16 1.80 22.72
C GLY A 71 -1.59 1.26 22.66
N LYS A 72 -2.51 1.86 23.42
CA LYS A 72 -3.94 1.49 23.41
C LYS A 72 -4.59 1.81 22.06
N GLU A 73 -4.33 2.99 21.50
CA GLU A 73 -4.87 3.38 20.19
C GLU A 73 -4.29 2.51 19.08
N LYS A 74 -2.98 2.22 19.09
CA LYS A 74 -2.34 1.30 18.14
C LYS A 74 -2.98 -0.08 18.19
N ASN A 75 -3.23 -0.62 19.39
CA ASN A 75 -3.91 -1.91 19.55
C ASN A 75 -5.35 -1.85 19.00
N ALA A 76 -6.10 -0.78 19.27
CA ALA A 76 -7.45 -0.61 18.75
C ALA A 76 -7.49 -0.55 17.21
N PHE A 77 -6.52 0.10 16.57
CA PHE A 77 -6.38 0.07 15.11
C PHE A 77 -6.05 -1.34 14.59
N ARG A 78 -5.11 -2.05 15.22
CA ARG A 78 -4.76 -3.44 14.85
C ARG A 78 -5.97 -4.37 14.91
N GLU A 79 -6.74 -4.30 15.99
CA GLU A 79 -7.92 -5.13 16.21
C GLU A 79 -9.13 -4.70 15.35
N SER A 80 -9.10 -3.50 14.78
CA SER A 80 -10.22 -3.00 13.97
C SER A 80 -10.38 -3.79 12.66
N SER A 81 -11.64 -4.01 12.28
CA SER A 81 -12.00 -4.59 10.99
C SER A 81 -12.23 -3.51 9.95
N ILE A 82 -11.81 -3.77 8.71
CA ILE A 82 -12.11 -2.94 7.54
C ILE A 82 -13.54 -3.26 7.08
N ARG A 83 -14.39 -2.24 6.93
CA ARG A 83 -15.77 -2.37 6.47
C ARG A 83 -15.92 -1.61 5.14
N PRO A 84 -15.93 -2.33 4.00
CA PRO A 84 -16.25 -1.72 2.72
C PRO A 84 -17.66 -1.10 2.75
N VAL A 85 -17.77 0.12 2.23
CA VAL A 85 -19.05 0.79 2.01
C VAL A 85 -19.41 0.73 0.53
N GLU A 86 -18.43 0.99 -0.34
CA GLU A 86 -18.60 0.95 -1.79
C GLU A 86 -17.25 0.67 -2.44
N ILE A 87 -17.24 -0.20 -3.46
CA ILE A 87 -16.08 -0.42 -4.33
C ILE A 87 -16.57 -0.17 -5.75
N ARG A 88 -16.18 0.96 -6.32
CA ARG A 88 -16.72 1.46 -7.58
C ARG A 88 -15.61 1.60 -8.63
N PRO A 89 -15.57 0.75 -9.66
CA PRO A 89 -14.75 0.97 -10.84
C PRO A 89 -15.16 2.30 -11.51
N VAL A 90 -14.20 3.17 -11.77
CA VAL A 90 -14.40 4.39 -12.55
C VAL A 90 -14.08 4.12 -14.01
N ASN A 91 -13.04 3.32 -14.26
CA ASN A 91 -12.65 2.75 -15.54
C ASN A 91 -11.72 1.55 -15.31
N ASP A 92 -11.17 0.99 -16.38
CA ASP A 92 -10.31 -0.22 -16.34
C ASP A 92 -9.00 -0.06 -15.56
N SER A 93 -8.61 1.17 -15.24
CA SER A 93 -7.35 1.48 -14.54
C SER A 93 -7.56 2.27 -13.25
N VAL A 94 -8.81 2.54 -12.84
CA VAL A 94 -9.12 3.33 -11.65
C VAL A 94 -10.35 2.79 -10.94
N THR A 95 -10.20 2.50 -9.65
CA THR A 95 -11.28 2.09 -8.75
C THR A 95 -11.28 2.97 -7.51
N LEU A 96 -12.48 3.35 -7.04
CA LEU A 96 -12.65 4.00 -5.75
C LEU A 96 -13.10 2.98 -4.72
N TYR A 97 -12.39 2.91 -3.60
CA TYR A 97 -12.70 2.03 -2.48
C TYR A 97 -13.05 2.89 -1.26
N LYS A 98 -14.35 3.02 -0.99
CA LYS A 98 -14.89 3.66 0.21
C LYS A 98 -15.02 2.65 1.35
N TYR A 99 -14.50 2.97 2.51
CA TYR A 99 -14.52 2.12 3.69
C TYR A 99 -14.58 2.93 4.98
N TYR A 100 -14.86 2.25 6.10
CA TYR A 100 -14.50 2.70 7.44
C TYR A 100 -13.81 1.55 8.18
N ASN A 101 -13.12 1.85 9.28
CA ASN A 101 -12.63 0.81 10.20
C ASN A 101 -13.51 0.80 11.47
N THR A 102 -13.65 -0.33 12.13
CA THR A 102 -14.57 -0.44 13.28
C THR A 102 -14.18 0.41 14.48
N TYR A 103 -12.94 0.87 14.59
CA TYR A 103 -12.51 1.80 15.65
C TYR A 103 -13.03 3.23 15.39
N HIS A 104 -13.07 3.65 14.12
CA HIS A 104 -13.66 4.91 13.64
C HIS A 104 -14.91 4.64 12.78
N SER A 105 -15.93 4.03 13.36
CA SER A 105 -17.11 3.55 12.62
C SER A 105 -17.99 4.63 11.97
N LYS A 106 -17.78 5.90 12.34
CA LYS A 106 -18.50 7.05 11.78
C LYS A 106 -17.75 7.75 10.64
N ASP A 107 -16.45 7.45 10.49
CA ASP A 107 -15.57 8.17 9.56
C ASP A 107 -15.29 7.30 8.34
N THR A 108 -15.87 7.69 7.20
CA THR A 108 -15.59 6.99 5.93
C THR A 108 -14.44 7.65 5.20
N THR A 109 -13.53 6.83 4.68
CA THR A 109 -12.42 7.23 3.80
C THR A 109 -12.64 6.61 2.42
N THR A 110 -12.33 7.35 1.36
CA THR A 110 -12.32 6.82 -0.01
C THR A 110 -10.90 6.77 -0.52
N LEU A 111 -10.35 5.57 -0.71
CA LEU A 111 -9.09 5.37 -1.43
C LEU A 111 -9.34 5.41 -2.93
N ARG A 112 -8.39 5.97 -3.66
CA ARG A 112 -8.28 5.74 -5.10
C ARG A 112 -7.20 4.69 -5.34
N VAL A 113 -7.59 3.64 -6.05
CA VAL A 113 -6.69 2.57 -6.45
C VAL A 113 -6.51 2.65 -7.96
N VAL A 114 -5.27 2.56 -8.41
CA VAL A 114 -4.91 2.71 -9.83
C VAL A 114 -4.14 1.51 -10.34
N ARG A 115 -4.32 1.23 -11.62
CA ARG A 115 -3.48 0.28 -12.34
C ARG A 115 -2.38 1.03 -13.08
N VAL A 116 -1.12 0.77 -12.73
CA VAL A 116 0.06 1.33 -13.40
C VAL A 116 1.01 0.19 -13.69
N ASN A 117 1.51 0.08 -14.92
CA ASN A 117 2.40 -1.01 -15.34
C ASN A 117 1.87 -2.41 -14.99
N SER A 118 0.55 -2.62 -15.17
CA SER A 118 -0.17 -3.85 -14.83
C SER A 118 -0.29 -4.17 -13.33
N GLU A 119 0.12 -3.27 -12.44
CA GLU A 119 0.04 -3.43 -10.98
C GLU A 119 -1.03 -2.52 -10.38
N TRP A 120 -1.80 -3.04 -9.44
CA TRP A 120 -2.77 -2.27 -8.67
C TRP A 120 -2.12 -1.70 -7.41
N VAL A 121 -2.16 -0.36 -7.27
CA VAL A 121 -1.56 0.38 -6.15
C VAL A 121 -2.46 1.53 -5.72
N VAL A 122 -2.30 2.00 -4.48
CA VAL A 122 -3.07 3.09 -3.89
C VAL A 122 -2.47 4.44 -4.25
N ASP A 123 -3.32 5.39 -4.63
CA ASP A 123 -2.98 6.80 -4.79
C ASP A 123 -3.66 7.63 -3.69
N LEU A 124 -2.86 8.14 -2.75
CA LEU A 124 -3.30 8.95 -1.61
C LEU A 124 -3.63 10.40 -1.98
N LYS A 125 -3.23 10.88 -3.16
CA LYS A 125 -3.44 12.27 -3.58
C LYS A 125 -4.91 12.68 -3.58
N SER A 126 -5.82 11.72 -3.75
CA SER A 126 -7.28 11.96 -3.74
C SER A 126 -7.95 11.79 -2.39
N ILE A 127 -7.24 11.35 -1.35
CA ILE A 127 -7.80 11.15 0.01
C ILE A 127 -7.91 12.48 0.75
N ILE A 128 -7.19 13.51 0.30
CA ILE A 128 -7.26 14.84 0.90
C ILE A 128 -8.55 15.53 0.45
N LYS A 129 -9.64 15.26 1.17
CA LYS A 129 -10.63 16.31 1.42
C LYS A 129 -10.01 17.21 2.49
N MET A 130 -9.56 18.40 2.09
CA MET A 130 -9.41 19.52 3.03
C MET A 130 -10.79 19.89 3.59
#